data_AF-B6W996-F1
#
_entry.id   AF-B6W996-F1
#
_cell.length_a   1.000
_cell.length_b   1.000
_cell.length_c   1.000
_cell.angle_alpha   90.00
_cell.angle_beta   90.00
_cell.angle_gamma   90.00
#
_symmetry.space_group_name_H-M   'P 1'
#
loop_
_entity.id
_entity.type
_entity.pdbx_description
1 polymer ?
#
loop_
_entity_poly.entity_id
_entity_poly.type
_entity_poly.pdbx_seq_one_letter_code
_entity_poly.pdbx_strand_id
1 'polypeptide(L)'
;MNKNKFMESYIENLQRITLKNFKDTSDKDRYFALCDTIMELINQEWRNCKNRTRKSRKAYYFSAEFLVGRSLGNNLINLGIYDEVKEILKEIDIDFESIENFEDDAALGNGGLGRLAACFMDSAATQKLDMYGYGVRYREGLFKQKIENGFQVEEGDHWIKDGDGWSIRVESDSKIVKFRDQTVKAVPYDMPMLGFENEQVNTLRLWQAEPFEEFDFSYFNNFQYDKAVEEKTGLKI
;
A
#
# COMPACT_ATOMS: atom_id res chain seq x y z
N MET A 1 7.90 18.80 13.80
CA MET A 1 6.64 19.06 13.02
C MET A 1 5.80 20.17 13.67
N ASN A 2 4.83 20.83 13.00
CA ASN A 2 3.84 21.68 13.71
C ASN A 2 2.69 20.81 14.22
N LYS A 3 2.67 20.59 15.53
CA LYS A 3 1.71 19.70 16.21
C LYS A 3 0.24 20.07 16.01
N ASN A 4 -0.12 21.35 16.15
CA ASN A 4 -1.51 21.78 16.01
C ASN A 4 -2.03 21.50 14.60
N LYS A 5 -1.20 21.78 13.59
CA LYS A 5 -1.53 21.51 12.19
C LYS A 5 -1.68 20.01 11.92
N PHE A 6 -0.78 19.19 12.46
CA PHE A 6 -0.88 17.73 12.32
C PHE A 6 -2.18 17.20 12.93
N MET A 7 -2.53 17.66 14.14
CA MET A 7 -3.76 17.28 14.82
C MET A 7 -5.02 17.72 14.07
N GLU A 8 -5.02 18.93 13.51
CA GLU A 8 -6.11 19.42 12.66
C GLU A 8 -6.30 18.51 11.45
N SER A 9 -5.24 18.23 10.69
CA SER A 9 -5.29 17.32 9.54
C SER A 9 -5.73 15.90 9.93
N TYR A 10 -5.26 15.38 11.08
CA TYR A 10 -5.66 14.06 11.55
C TYR A 10 -7.17 13.98 11.86
N ILE A 11 -7.71 14.98 12.54
CA ILE A 11 -9.15 15.04 12.85
C ILE A 11 -9.98 15.24 11.56
N GLU A 12 -9.52 16.11 10.65
CA GLU A 12 -10.18 16.33 9.36
C GLU A 12 -10.21 15.05 8.52
N ASN A 13 -9.10 14.30 8.47
CA ASN A 13 -9.03 13.03 7.75
C ASN A 13 -9.94 11.99 8.37
N LEU A 14 -9.97 11.88 9.70
CA LEU A 14 -10.88 10.99 10.42
C LEU A 14 -12.36 11.30 10.13
N GLN A 15 -12.73 12.58 10.16
CA GLN A 15 -14.08 13.03 9.82
C GLN A 15 -14.41 12.81 8.34
N ARG A 16 -13.44 12.98 7.44
CA ARG A 16 -13.60 12.73 5.99
C ARG A 16 -13.93 11.27 5.70
N ILE A 17 -13.24 10.33 6.36
CA ILE A 17 -13.44 8.90 6.08
C ILE A 17 -14.64 8.29 6.85
N THR A 18 -15.05 8.88 7.98
CA THR A 18 -16.12 8.31 8.83
C THR A 18 -17.41 9.12 8.90
N LEU A 19 -17.37 10.43 8.66
CA LEU A 19 -18.43 11.39 9.02
C LEU A 19 -18.78 11.44 10.52
N LYS A 20 -17.88 10.95 11.39
CA LYS A 20 -18.10 10.85 12.83
C LYS A 20 -17.21 11.79 13.64
N ASN A 21 -17.61 12.08 14.87
CA ASN A 21 -16.73 12.68 15.86
C ASN A 21 -15.73 11.64 16.38
N PHE A 22 -14.58 12.11 16.86
CA PHE A 22 -13.50 11.26 17.37
C PHE A 22 -13.95 10.17 18.36
N LYS A 23 -14.89 10.49 19.26
CA LYS A 23 -15.41 9.55 20.27
C LYS A 23 -16.22 8.38 19.70
N ASP A 24 -16.76 8.54 18.50
CA ASP A 24 -17.63 7.55 17.84
C ASP A 24 -16.88 6.71 16.79
N THR A 25 -15.56 6.87 16.71
CA THR A 25 -14.68 6.20 15.73
C THR A 25 -14.04 4.95 16.32
N SER A 26 -13.85 3.93 15.48
CA SER A 26 -13.11 2.72 15.84
C SER A 26 -11.60 2.94 15.71
N ASP A 27 -10.79 2.06 16.32
CA ASP A 27 -9.33 2.13 16.19
C ASP A 27 -8.84 1.89 14.75
N LYS A 28 -9.60 1.11 13.98
CA LYS A 28 -9.37 0.95 12.55
C LYS A 28 -9.58 2.26 11.79
N ASP A 29 -10.65 3.00 12.10
CA ASP A 29 -10.89 4.32 11.50
C ASP A 29 -9.72 5.27 11.84
N ARG A 30 -9.27 5.26 13.09
CA ARG A 30 -8.14 6.05 13.57
C ARG A 30 -6.84 5.70 12.85
N TYR A 31 -6.57 4.41 12.64
CA TYR A 31 -5.42 3.92 11.87
C TYR A 31 -5.44 4.45 10.42
N PHE A 32 -6.55 4.29 9.69
CA PHE A 32 -6.63 4.77 8.30
C PHE A 32 -6.56 6.29 8.21
N ALA A 33 -7.17 7.02 9.13
CA ALA A 33 -7.03 8.48 9.20
C ALA A 33 -5.58 8.91 9.45
N LEU A 34 -4.83 8.15 10.27
CA LEU A 34 -3.42 8.41 10.53
C LEU A 34 -2.58 8.15 9.28
N CYS A 35 -2.84 7.04 8.56
CA CYS A 35 -2.20 6.74 7.28
C CYS A 35 -2.42 7.88 6.28
N ASP A 36 -3.66 8.33 6.10
CA ASP A 36 -4.02 9.45 5.23
C ASP A 36 -3.24 10.72 5.59
N THR A 37 -3.15 11.04 6.89
CA THR A 37 -2.45 12.23 7.40
C THR A 37 -0.95 12.16 7.12
N ILE A 38 -0.33 11.00 7.31
CA ILE A 38 1.09 10.78 7.03
C ILE A 38 1.33 10.79 5.52
N MET A 39 0.46 10.16 4.73
CA MET A 39 0.53 10.16 3.28
C MET A 39 0.37 11.57 2.70
N GLU A 40 -0.41 12.46 3.30
CA GLU A 40 -0.48 13.88 2.91
C GLU A 40 0.89 14.58 3.05
N LEU A 41 1.62 14.32 4.15
CA LEU A 41 2.98 14.81 4.34
C LEU A 41 3.95 14.22 3.30
N ILE A 42 3.91 12.89 3.11
CA ILE A 42 4.77 12.18 2.16
C ILE A 42 4.50 12.65 0.73
N ASN A 43 3.24 12.82 0.33
CA ASN A 43 2.84 13.16 -1.04
C ASN A 43 3.38 14.52 -1.49
N GLN A 44 3.57 15.46 -0.57
CA GLN A 44 4.22 16.73 -0.89
C GLN A 44 5.68 16.49 -1.29
N GLU A 45 6.46 15.83 -0.43
CA GLU A 45 7.88 15.55 -0.69
C GLU A 45 8.08 14.59 -1.86
N TRP A 46 7.19 13.62 -2.03
CA TRP A 46 7.26 12.66 -3.13
C TRP A 46 7.07 13.33 -4.50
N ARG A 47 6.11 14.25 -4.62
CA ARG A 47 5.94 15.06 -5.84
C ARG A 47 7.14 15.97 -6.08
N ASN A 48 7.66 16.60 -5.04
CA ASN A 48 8.85 17.45 -5.13
C ASN A 48 10.08 16.65 -5.60
N CYS A 49 10.30 15.46 -5.02
CA CYS A 49 11.35 14.53 -5.41
C CYS A 49 11.20 14.13 -6.89
N LYS A 50 10.03 13.64 -7.32
CA LYS A 50 9.75 13.29 -8.73
C LYS A 50 10.05 14.44 -9.69
N ASN A 51 9.75 15.69 -9.31
CA ASN A 51 10.05 16.87 -10.12
C ASN A 51 11.55 17.18 -10.18
N ARG A 52 12.24 17.17 -9.04
CA ARG A 52 13.69 17.42 -8.92
C ARG A 52 14.50 16.40 -9.73
N THR A 53 14.06 15.15 -9.72
CA THR A 53 14.77 14.01 -10.30
C THR A 53 14.26 13.68 -11.70
N ARG A 54 13.34 14.47 -12.27
CA ARG A 54 12.71 14.18 -13.56
C ARG A 54 13.71 13.90 -14.69
N LYS A 55 14.82 14.64 -14.74
CA LYS A 55 15.88 14.52 -15.75
C LYS A 55 17.10 13.71 -15.30
N SER A 56 17.15 13.24 -14.06
CA SER A 56 18.25 12.40 -13.58
C SER A 56 18.16 10.98 -14.14
N ARG A 57 19.30 10.30 -14.21
CA ARG A 57 19.38 8.87 -14.48
C ARG A 57 18.74 8.12 -13.30
N LYS A 58 17.85 7.17 -13.61
CA LYS A 58 17.15 6.36 -12.61
C LYS A 58 17.59 4.92 -12.69
N ALA A 59 17.71 4.27 -11.54
CA ALA A 59 17.77 2.81 -11.46
C ALA A 59 16.34 2.25 -11.48
N TYR A 60 16.17 1.10 -12.14
CA TYR A 60 14.89 0.39 -12.21
C TYR A 60 15.11 -1.04 -11.70
N TYR A 61 14.56 -1.35 -10.54
CA TYR A 61 14.69 -2.64 -9.89
C TYR A 61 13.41 -3.45 -10.10
N PHE A 62 13.50 -4.49 -10.93
CA PHE A 62 12.39 -5.41 -11.17
C PHE A 62 12.53 -6.62 -10.26
N SER A 63 11.48 -6.91 -9.50
CA SER A 63 11.41 -8.11 -8.66
C SER A 63 10.00 -8.66 -8.68
N ALA A 64 9.87 -9.99 -8.63
CA ALA A 64 8.57 -10.61 -8.38
C ALA A 64 8.11 -10.32 -6.94
N GLU A 65 9.03 -10.14 -6.00
CA GLU A 65 8.72 -10.00 -4.57
C GLU A 65 9.29 -8.71 -3.98
N PHE A 66 8.54 -8.11 -3.05
CA PHE A 66 8.97 -7.02 -2.18
C PHE A 66 8.41 -7.25 -0.77
N LEU A 67 9.24 -7.73 0.15
CA LEU A 67 8.84 -7.95 1.55
C LEU A 67 9.08 -6.67 2.35
N VAL A 68 8.21 -5.68 2.15
CA VAL A 68 8.32 -4.35 2.78
C VAL A 68 8.02 -4.37 4.28
N GLY A 69 7.07 -5.22 4.69
CA GLY A 69 6.56 -5.27 6.06
C GLY A 69 5.60 -4.11 6.37
N ARG A 70 5.31 -3.91 7.66
CA ARG A 70 4.54 -2.75 8.15
C ARG A 70 5.22 -1.41 7.85
N SER A 71 4.47 -0.48 7.28
CA SER A 71 4.91 0.82 6.78
C SER A 71 4.72 1.96 7.77
N LEU A 72 3.76 1.90 8.72
CA LEU A 72 3.48 3.00 9.66
C LEU A 72 4.72 3.40 10.45
N GLY A 73 5.28 2.45 11.22
CA GLY A 73 6.47 2.69 12.04
C GLY A 73 7.66 3.09 11.17
N ASN A 74 7.90 2.38 10.07
CA ASN A 74 9.03 2.64 9.17
C ASN A 74 8.96 4.07 8.58
N ASN A 75 7.79 4.49 8.12
CA ASN A 75 7.61 5.80 7.51
C ASN A 75 7.75 6.93 8.54
N LEU A 76 7.19 6.76 9.74
CA LEU A 76 7.35 7.71 10.82
C LEU A 76 8.81 7.89 11.26
N ILE A 77 9.57 6.79 11.31
CA ILE A 77 11.01 6.79 11.59
C ILE A 77 11.77 7.51 10.48
N ASN A 78 11.53 7.17 9.21
CA ASN A 78 12.23 7.78 8.08
C ASN A 78 11.89 9.28 7.93
N LEU A 79 10.69 9.72 8.34
CA LEU A 79 10.32 11.13 8.41
C LEU A 79 10.93 11.87 9.63
N GLY A 80 11.48 11.16 10.62
CA GLY A 80 11.99 11.76 11.86
C GLY A 80 10.89 12.29 12.79
N ILE A 81 9.65 11.78 12.68
CA ILE A 81 8.48 12.25 13.46
C ILE A 81 7.86 11.16 14.34
N TYR A 82 8.51 10.01 14.50
CA TYR A 82 7.99 8.88 15.26
C TYR A 82 7.59 9.24 16.70
N ASP A 83 8.53 9.81 17.47
CA ASP A 83 8.27 10.20 18.86
C ASP A 83 7.23 11.32 18.96
N GLU A 84 7.30 12.31 18.06
CA GLU A 84 6.35 13.43 18.01
C GLU A 84 4.91 12.93 17.79
N VAL A 85 4.71 12.00 16.85
CA VAL A 85 3.39 11.42 16.57
C VAL A 85 2.92 10.55 17.74
N LYS A 86 3.82 9.76 18.35
CA LYS A 86 3.48 8.93 19.53
C LYS A 86 3.02 9.81 20.71
N GLU A 87 3.68 10.94 20.96
CA GLU A 87 3.26 11.91 21.98
C GLU A 87 1.91 12.55 21.65
N ILE A 88 1.69 12.92 20.39
CA ILE A 88 0.43 13.52 19.94
C ILE A 88 -0.75 12.57 20.14
N LEU A 89 -0.62 11.30 19.73
CA LEU A 89 -1.67 10.30 19.90
C LEU A 89 -1.97 10.05 21.38
N LYS A 90 -0.93 10.02 22.23
CA LYS A 90 -1.10 9.85 23.68
C LYS A 90 -1.93 10.97 24.31
N GLU A 91 -1.80 12.21 23.85
CA GLU A 91 -2.58 13.34 24.38
C GLU A 91 -4.08 13.27 24.08
N ILE A 92 -4.47 12.52 23.06
CA ILE A 92 -5.87 12.27 22.69
C ILE A 92 -6.33 10.87 23.11
N ASP A 93 -5.62 10.25 24.07
CA ASP A 93 -5.94 8.94 24.65
C ASP A 93 -5.94 7.80 23.61
N ILE A 94 -5.04 7.91 22.63
CA ILE A 94 -4.75 6.84 21.67
C ILE A 94 -3.41 6.20 22.03
N ASP A 95 -3.44 4.88 22.21
CA ASP A 95 -2.22 4.09 22.28
C ASP A 95 -1.68 3.81 20.86
N PHE A 96 -0.43 4.22 20.61
CA PHE A 96 0.23 4.03 19.32
C PHE A 96 0.38 2.54 18.97
N GLU A 97 0.73 1.72 19.95
CA GLU A 97 0.96 0.28 19.74
C GLU A 97 -0.34 -0.43 19.35
N SER A 98 -1.46 -0.04 19.97
CA SER A 98 -2.79 -0.48 19.58
C SER A 98 -3.13 -0.11 18.14
N ILE A 99 -2.81 1.11 17.69
CA ILE A 99 -3.01 1.52 16.29
C ILE A 99 -2.11 0.74 15.31
N GLU A 100 -0.84 0.56 15.65
CA GLU A 100 0.14 -0.13 14.80
C GLU A 100 -0.22 -1.61 14.57
N ASN A 101 -0.96 -2.22 15.49
CA ASN A 101 -1.46 -3.59 15.36
C ASN A 101 -2.62 -3.74 14.36
N PHE A 102 -3.21 -2.64 13.88
CA PHE A 102 -4.19 -2.69 12.78
C PHE A 102 -3.55 -2.76 11.40
N GLU A 103 -2.23 -2.55 11.32
CA GLU A 103 -1.50 -2.72 10.06
C GLU A 103 -1.14 -4.19 9.84
N ASP A 104 -1.77 -4.82 8.84
CA ASP A 104 -1.30 -6.09 8.30
C ASP A 104 0.01 -5.88 7.51
N ASP A 105 0.93 -6.84 7.59
CA ASP A 105 2.10 -6.86 6.72
C ASP A 105 1.67 -6.95 5.25
N ALA A 106 2.25 -6.12 4.38
CA ALA A 106 1.95 -6.18 2.96
C ALA A 106 2.41 -7.52 2.38
N ALA A 107 1.45 -8.34 1.92
CA ALA A 107 1.71 -9.68 1.41
C ALA A 107 2.26 -9.64 -0.02
N LEU A 108 3.43 -9.02 -0.18
CA LEU A 108 4.07 -8.68 -1.46
C LEU A 108 5.37 -9.46 -1.71
N GLY A 109 5.78 -10.31 -0.77
CA GLY A 109 6.96 -11.16 -0.90
C GLY A 109 6.92 -12.32 0.09
N ASN A 110 7.88 -13.24 -0.03
CA ASN A 110 7.97 -14.43 0.80
C ASN A 110 9.28 -14.47 1.59
N GLY A 111 10.40 -14.34 0.89
CA GLY A 111 11.72 -14.66 1.46
C GLY A 111 12.78 -13.58 1.28
N GLY A 112 14.03 -14.04 1.29
CA GLY A 112 15.22 -13.18 1.22
C GLY A 112 15.29 -12.33 -0.05
N LEU A 113 14.77 -12.82 -1.19
CA LEU A 113 14.70 -12.04 -2.43
C LEU A 113 13.82 -10.79 -2.24
N GLY A 114 12.61 -10.98 -1.73
CA GLY A 114 11.68 -9.88 -1.45
C GLY A 114 12.23 -8.91 -0.42
N ARG A 115 12.87 -9.41 0.64
CA ARG A 115 13.44 -8.53 1.67
C ARG A 115 14.66 -7.77 1.16
N LEU A 116 15.51 -8.39 0.35
CA LEU A 116 16.63 -7.72 -0.30
C LEU A 116 16.15 -6.59 -1.21
N ALA A 117 15.11 -6.83 -2.01
CA ALA A 117 14.52 -5.81 -2.88
C ALA A 117 14.00 -4.60 -2.08
N ALA A 118 13.27 -4.85 -0.99
CA ALA A 118 12.78 -3.80 -0.10
C ALA A 118 13.94 -3.01 0.55
N CYS A 119 14.94 -3.70 1.09
CA CYS A 119 16.12 -3.07 1.70
C CYS A 119 16.95 -2.25 0.70
N PHE A 120 17.06 -2.70 -0.55
CA PHE A 120 17.74 -1.94 -1.60
C PHE A 120 17.02 -0.63 -1.92
N MET A 121 15.68 -0.64 -1.95
CA MET A 121 14.91 0.58 -2.19
C MET A 121 15.03 1.58 -1.05
N ASP A 122 14.93 1.12 0.20
CA ASP A 122 15.15 1.94 1.39
C ASP A 122 16.57 2.51 1.43
N SER A 123 17.59 1.68 1.20
CA SER A 123 19.00 2.11 1.13
C SER A 123 19.22 3.13 0.01
N ALA A 124 18.63 2.90 -1.17
CA ALA A 124 18.73 3.84 -2.28
C ALA A 124 18.10 5.19 -1.94
N ALA A 125 16.92 5.19 -1.29
CA ALA A 125 16.28 6.43 -0.87
C ALA A 125 17.15 7.15 0.19
N THR A 126 17.65 6.44 1.19
CA THR A 126 18.54 6.98 2.22
C THR A 126 19.84 7.56 1.65
N GLN A 127 20.41 6.93 0.62
CA GLN A 127 21.60 7.41 -0.08
C GLN A 127 21.31 8.47 -1.17
N LYS A 128 20.06 8.98 -1.23
CA LYS A 128 19.61 9.97 -2.22
C LYS A 128 19.80 9.51 -3.68
N LEU A 129 19.67 8.20 -3.92
CA LEU A 129 19.71 7.58 -5.23
C LEU A 129 18.31 7.43 -5.80
N ASP A 130 18.13 7.90 -7.04
CA ASP A 130 16.87 7.81 -7.76
C ASP A 130 16.60 6.39 -8.24
N MET A 131 15.59 5.76 -7.64
CA MET A 131 15.21 4.39 -7.96
C MET A 131 13.70 4.23 -8.07
N TYR A 132 13.30 3.36 -9.01
CA TYR A 132 11.97 2.78 -9.07
C TYR A 132 12.05 1.28 -8.82
N GLY A 133 11.16 0.77 -7.97
CA GLY A 133 10.86 -0.64 -7.85
C GLY A 133 9.67 -0.98 -8.74
N TYR A 134 9.71 -2.13 -9.40
CA TYR A 134 8.61 -2.65 -10.19
C TYR A 134 8.29 -4.07 -9.75
N GLY A 135 7.07 -4.27 -9.28
CA GLY A 135 6.56 -5.56 -8.80
C GLY A 135 5.09 -5.79 -9.16
N VAL A 136 4.52 -6.86 -8.60
CA VAL A 136 3.11 -7.21 -8.75
C VAL A 136 2.37 -6.92 -7.45
N ARG A 137 1.15 -6.40 -7.53
CA ARG A 137 0.28 -6.20 -6.36
C ARG A 137 -0.51 -7.47 -6.09
N TYR A 138 0.06 -8.38 -5.29
CA TYR A 138 -0.61 -9.61 -4.89
C TYR A 138 -1.78 -9.31 -3.94
N ARG A 139 -2.95 -9.89 -4.22
CA ARG A 139 -4.15 -9.71 -3.38
C ARG A 139 -4.15 -10.61 -2.14
N GLU A 140 -3.58 -11.81 -2.29
CA GLU A 140 -3.61 -12.90 -1.31
C GLU A 140 -2.20 -13.33 -0.84
N GLY A 141 -1.17 -12.60 -1.30
CA GLY A 141 0.23 -12.93 -1.05
C GLY A 141 0.61 -14.35 -1.45
N LEU A 142 1.41 -14.99 -0.59
CA LEU A 142 1.71 -16.42 -0.69
C LEU A 142 0.66 -17.25 0.06
N PHE A 143 0.62 -17.12 1.38
CA PHE A 143 -0.45 -17.60 2.28
C PHE A 143 -0.15 -17.12 3.72
N LYS A 144 -1.20 -17.03 4.54
CA LYS A 144 -1.11 -16.88 5.99
C LYS A 144 -1.00 -18.26 6.63
N GLN A 145 0.14 -18.53 7.27
CA GLN A 145 0.41 -19.83 7.90
C GLN A 145 -0.36 -19.97 9.22
N LYS A 146 -1.08 -21.08 9.38
CA LYS A 146 -1.62 -21.55 10.65
C LYS A 146 -1.04 -22.92 10.99
N ILE A 147 -0.97 -23.22 12.29
CA ILE A 147 -0.58 -24.55 12.78
C ILE A 147 -1.78 -25.19 13.45
N GLU A 148 -2.28 -26.27 12.86
CA GLU A 148 -3.41 -27.03 13.39
C GLU A 148 -2.98 -28.48 13.60
N ASN A 149 -3.14 -28.99 14.82
CA ASN A 149 -2.74 -30.36 15.21
C ASN A 149 -1.29 -30.72 14.84
N GLY A 150 -0.37 -29.74 14.88
CA GLY A 150 1.04 -29.94 14.55
C GLY A 150 1.39 -29.87 13.05
N PHE A 151 0.43 -29.55 12.19
CA PHE A 151 0.62 -29.43 10.74
C PHE A 151 0.36 -28.01 10.24
N GLN A 152 1.03 -27.64 9.16
CA GLN A 152 0.79 -26.39 8.46
C GLN A 152 -0.57 -26.42 7.75
N VAL A 153 -1.31 -25.34 7.91
CA VAL A 153 -2.53 -25.00 7.15
C VAL A 153 -2.32 -23.64 6.50
N GLU A 154 -2.75 -23.52 5.25
CA GLU A 154 -2.53 -22.35 4.40
C GLU A 154 -3.87 -21.63 4.16
N GLU A 155 -3.91 -20.33 4.44
CA GLU A 155 -5.06 -19.45 4.15
C GLU A 155 -4.64 -18.26 3.29
N GLY A 156 -5.59 -17.63 2.59
CA GLY A 156 -5.32 -16.40 1.84
C GLY A 156 -4.86 -15.26 2.74
N ASP A 157 -3.80 -14.55 2.34
CA ASP A 157 -3.30 -13.39 3.08
C ASP A 157 -4.00 -12.12 2.61
N HIS A 158 -5.15 -11.84 3.22
CA HIS A 158 -6.09 -10.79 2.83
C HIS A 158 -5.67 -9.37 3.29
N TRP A 159 -4.40 -9.00 3.19
CA TRP A 159 -3.84 -7.74 3.72
C TRP A 159 -4.50 -6.45 3.19
N ILE A 160 -5.13 -6.50 2.01
CA ILE A 160 -5.84 -5.35 1.39
C ILE A 160 -7.35 -5.36 1.62
N LYS A 161 -7.91 -6.35 2.32
CA LYS A 161 -9.36 -6.51 2.53
C LYS A 161 -9.99 -5.25 3.14
N ASP A 162 -9.25 -4.63 4.04
CA ASP A 162 -9.69 -3.51 4.84
C ASP A 162 -9.29 -2.15 4.28
N GLY A 163 -8.51 -2.14 3.19
CA GLY A 163 -7.93 -0.95 2.58
C GLY A 163 -6.42 -1.07 2.44
N ASP A 164 -5.82 -0.13 1.73
CA ASP A 164 -4.37 0.02 1.59
C ASP A 164 -4.03 1.48 1.84
N GLY A 165 -3.51 1.77 3.04
CA GLY A 165 -3.20 3.13 3.47
C GLY A 165 -1.90 3.69 2.86
N TRP A 166 -1.11 2.86 2.18
CA TRP A 166 0.26 3.19 1.78
C TRP A 166 0.48 3.19 0.27
N SER A 167 -0.46 2.66 -0.51
CA SER A 167 -0.39 2.69 -1.98
C SER A 167 -1.43 3.63 -2.60
N ILE A 168 -1.01 4.36 -3.62
CA ILE A 168 -1.88 5.21 -4.42
C ILE A 168 -2.18 4.54 -5.76
N ARG A 169 -3.45 4.29 -6.05
CA ARG A 169 -3.90 3.81 -7.36
C ARG A 169 -3.72 4.92 -8.41
N VAL A 170 -2.87 4.69 -9.41
CA VAL A 170 -2.57 5.66 -10.49
C VAL A 170 -3.22 5.19 -11.80
N GLU A 171 -4.54 5.21 -11.83
CA GLU A 171 -5.36 4.74 -12.96
C GLU A 171 -4.93 5.35 -14.32
N SER A 172 -4.53 6.62 -14.33
CA SER A 172 -4.09 7.33 -15.53
C SER A 172 -2.86 6.70 -16.21
N ASP A 173 -2.07 5.94 -15.46
CA ASP A 173 -0.85 5.30 -15.94
C ASP A 173 -1.07 3.85 -16.40
N SER A 174 -2.32 3.37 -16.38
CA SER A 174 -2.68 2.01 -16.75
C SER A 174 -2.19 1.62 -18.14
N LYS A 175 -1.86 0.34 -18.31
CA LYS A 175 -1.40 -0.23 -19.57
C LYS A 175 -2.28 -1.41 -19.98
N ILE A 176 -2.53 -1.52 -21.27
CA ILE A 176 -3.19 -2.70 -21.85
C ILE A 176 -2.11 -3.72 -22.18
N VAL A 177 -2.20 -4.90 -21.59
CA VAL A 177 -1.28 -6.02 -21.84
C VAL A 177 -2.03 -7.11 -22.57
N LYS A 178 -1.56 -7.47 -23.76
CA LYS A 178 -2.16 -8.52 -24.60
C LYS A 178 -1.34 -9.79 -24.49
N PHE A 179 -1.98 -10.86 -24.02
CA PHE A 179 -1.47 -12.22 -24.09
C PHE A 179 -2.08 -12.93 -25.31
N ARG A 180 -1.73 -14.20 -25.51
CA ARG A 180 -2.25 -15.00 -26.64
C ARG A 180 -3.77 -15.19 -26.57
N ASP A 181 -4.31 -15.34 -25.37
CA ASP A 181 -5.68 -15.81 -25.12
C ASP A 181 -6.49 -14.89 -24.19
N GLN A 182 -5.89 -13.78 -23.75
CA GLN A 182 -6.52 -12.78 -22.90
C GLN A 182 -5.89 -11.40 -23.08
N THR A 183 -6.65 -10.35 -22.76
CA THR A 183 -6.15 -8.97 -22.66
C THR A 183 -6.48 -8.47 -21.26
N VAL A 184 -5.49 -7.92 -20.56
CA VAL A 184 -5.66 -7.41 -19.20
C VAL A 184 -5.33 -5.94 -19.12
N LYS A 185 -5.98 -5.24 -18.19
CA LYS A 185 -5.63 -3.89 -17.80
C LYS A 185 -4.68 -3.95 -16.61
N ALA A 186 -3.43 -3.58 -16.82
CA ALA A 186 -2.45 -3.46 -15.76
C ALA A 186 -2.55 -2.07 -15.13
N VAL A 187 -3.09 -2.01 -13.90
CA VAL A 187 -3.30 -0.78 -13.13
C VAL A 187 -2.18 -0.63 -12.10
N PRO A 188 -1.41 0.47 -12.12
CA PRO A 188 -0.32 0.67 -11.18
C PRO A 188 -0.83 1.23 -9.85
N TYR A 189 -0.26 0.70 -8.77
CA TYR A 189 -0.37 1.20 -7.41
C TYR A 189 1.04 1.61 -6.97
N ASP A 190 1.24 2.90 -6.72
CA ASP A 190 2.53 3.44 -6.31
C ASP A 190 2.58 3.50 -4.78
N MET A 191 3.61 2.89 -4.18
CA MET A 191 3.93 2.95 -2.75
C MET A 191 5.23 3.77 -2.55
N PRO A 192 5.28 4.70 -1.59
CA PRO A 192 6.47 5.52 -1.34
C PRO A 192 7.53 4.72 -0.55
N MET A 193 8.78 4.85 -0.98
CA MET A 193 9.95 4.33 -0.25
C MET A 193 10.79 5.52 0.22
N LEU A 194 10.62 5.90 1.48
CA LEU A 194 11.25 7.08 2.08
C LEU A 194 12.73 6.84 2.40
N GLY A 195 13.57 7.84 2.19
CA GLY A 195 14.93 7.85 2.72
C GLY A 195 14.94 8.32 4.17
N PHE A 196 15.82 7.74 4.99
CA PHE A 196 15.96 8.11 6.40
C PHE A 196 16.39 9.57 6.54
N GLU A 197 15.55 10.37 7.22
CA GLU A 197 15.74 11.78 7.56
C GLU A 197 16.20 12.66 6.39
N ASN A 198 15.61 12.45 5.20
CA ASN A 198 15.88 13.27 4.04
C ASN A 198 14.70 13.37 3.06
N GLU A 199 14.86 14.19 2.01
CA GLU A 199 13.79 14.54 1.07
C GLU A 199 13.71 13.59 -0.15
N GLN A 200 14.40 12.45 -0.13
CA GLN A 200 14.34 11.46 -1.20
C GLN A 200 13.19 10.49 -0.95
N VAL A 201 12.31 10.37 -1.95
CA VAL A 201 11.20 9.40 -1.93
C VAL A 201 11.22 8.62 -3.24
N ASN A 202 11.62 7.36 -3.16
CA ASN A 202 11.59 6.43 -4.28
C ASN A 202 10.18 5.85 -4.46
N THR A 203 9.90 5.28 -5.63
CA THR A 203 8.56 4.75 -5.96
C THR A 203 8.65 3.24 -6.15
N LEU A 204 7.92 2.47 -5.34
CA LEU A 204 7.62 1.08 -5.61
C LEU A 204 6.29 1.01 -6.38
N ARG A 205 6.35 0.73 -7.69
CA ARG A 205 5.19 0.59 -8.55
C ARG A 205 4.77 -0.87 -8.63
N LEU A 206 3.62 -1.18 -8.06
CA LEU A 206 3.03 -2.51 -8.01
C LEU A 206 1.91 -2.59 -9.05
N TRP A 207 2.01 -3.54 -9.98
CA TRP A 207 1.00 -3.72 -11.02
C TRP A 207 -0.08 -4.69 -10.57
N GLN A 208 -1.33 -4.24 -10.62
CA GLN A 208 -2.51 -5.08 -10.43
C GLN A 208 -3.14 -5.41 -11.78
N ALA A 209 -3.39 -6.69 -12.05
CA ALA A 209 -4.18 -7.09 -13.19
C ALA A 209 -5.68 -6.91 -12.87
N GLU A 210 -6.38 -6.18 -13.74
CA GLU A 210 -7.82 -5.92 -13.66
C GLU A 210 -8.48 -6.27 -15.02
N PRO A 211 -9.72 -6.77 -15.01
CA PRO A 211 -10.49 -6.99 -16.23
C PRO A 211 -10.94 -5.66 -16.85
N PHE A 212 -11.41 -5.70 -18.11
CA PHE A 212 -12.10 -4.55 -18.71
C PHE A 212 -13.56 -4.50 -18.27
N GLU A 213 -14.21 -5.66 -18.24
CA GLU A 213 -15.56 -5.82 -17.73
C GLU A 213 -15.52 -6.74 -16.51
N GLU A 214 -15.79 -6.19 -15.33
CA GLU A 214 -15.88 -7.00 -14.11
C GLU A 214 -17.11 -7.92 -14.08
N PHE A 215 -18.14 -7.57 -14.86
CA PHE A 215 -19.43 -8.22 -14.79
C PHE A 215 -20.20 -8.13 -16.12
N ASP A 216 -20.55 -9.29 -16.69
CA ASP A 216 -21.35 -9.38 -17.92
C ASP A 216 -22.84 -9.64 -17.61
N PHE A 217 -23.66 -8.60 -17.83
CA PHE A 217 -25.12 -8.68 -17.64
C PHE A 217 -25.82 -9.64 -18.60
N SER A 218 -25.26 -9.88 -19.79
CA SER A 218 -25.85 -10.82 -20.76
C SER A 218 -25.81 -12.25 -20.21
N TYR A 219 -24.69 -12.66 -19.60
CA TYR A 219 -24.57 -13.95 -18.94
C TYR A 219 -25.41 -14.00 -17.66
N PHE A 220 -25.38 -12.95 -16.85
CA PHE A 220 -26.18 -12.87 -15.63
C PHE A 220 -27.69 -13.02 -15.90
N ASN A 221 -28.22 -12.31 -16.88
CA ASN A 221 -29.64 -12.35 -17.24
C ASN A 221 -30.08 -13.71 -17.79
N ASN A 222 -29.13 -14.53 -18.27
CA ASN A 222 -29.36 -15.91 -18.71
C ASN A 222 -29.07 -16.95 -17.62
N PHE A 223 -28.99 -16.54 -16.35
CA PHE A 223 -28.69 -17.40 -15.19
C PHE A 223 -27.30 -18.07 -15.26
N GLN A 224 -26.37 -17.50 -16.04
CA GLN A 224 -24.99 -17.98 -16.18
C GLN A 224 -24.05 -17.17 -15.27
N TYR A 225 -24.20 -17.32 -13.96
CA TYR A 225 -23.51 -16.48 -12.97
C TYR A 225 -21.99 -16.63 -12.98
N ASP A 226 -21.48 -17.85 -13.15
CA ASP A 226 -20.03 -18.09 -13.20
C ASP A 226 -19.39 -17.38 -14.40
N LYS A 227 -20.07 -17.42 -15.56
CA LYS A 227 -19.65 -16.72 -16.77
C LYS A 227 -19.74 -15.21 -16.65
N ALA A 228 -20.71 -14.72 -15.88
CA ALA A 228 -20.87 -13.28 -15.65
C ALA A 228 -19.65 -12.66 -14.95
N VAL A 229 -18.82 -13.45 -14.26
CA VAL A 229 -17.59 -12.98 -13.57
C VAL A 229 -16.30 -13.61 -14.11
N GLU A 230 -16.36 -14.24 -15.28
CA GLU A 230 -15.25 -15.01 -15.87
C GLU A 230 -14.00 -14.13 -16.08
N GLU A 231 -14.15 -12.96 -16.69
CA GLU A 231 -13.03 -12.02 -16.91
C GLU A 231 -12.42 -11.55 -15.59
N LYS A 232 -13.24 -11.31 -14.57
CA LYS A 232 -12.80 -10.85 -13.25
C LYS A 232 -11.95 -11.88 -12.53
N THR A 233 -12.31 -13.16 -12.67
CA THR A 233 -11.62 -14.27 -12.00
C THR A 233 -10.46 -14.80 -12.83
N GLY A 234 -10.46 -14.59 -14.15
CA GLY A 234 -9.50 -15.21 -15.07
C GLY A 234 -9.68 -16.73 -15.20
N LEU A 235 -10.77 -17.28 -14.65
CA LEU A 235 -11.07 -18.71 -14.65
C LEU A 235 -11.98 -19.02 -15.84
N LYS A 236 -11.43 -19.62 -16.90
CA LYS A 236 -12.24 -20.25 -17.95
C LYS A 236 -12.71 -21.62 -17.42
N ILE A 237 -13.99 -21.73 -17.05
CA ILE A 237 -14.61 -22.99 -16.59
C ILE A 237 -15.19 -23.75 -17.77
#